data_AF-A0A939ANW9-F1
#
_entry.id   AF-A0A939ANW9-F1
#
_cell.length_a   1.000
_cell.length_b   1.000
_cell.length_c   1.000
_cell.angle_alpha   90.00
_cell.angle_beta   90.00
_cell.angle_gamma   90.00
#
_symmetry.space_group_name_H-M   'P 1'
#
loop_
_entity.id
_entity.type
_entity.pdbx_description
1 polymer ?
#
loop_
_entity_poly.entity_id
_entity_poly.type
_entity_poly.pdbx_seq_one_letter_code
_entity_poly.pdbx_strand_id
1 'polypeptide(L)' 'MRATGEVEARERFFGAPAGVPVDVGVARAAGGLARRHRAAHTGIDDAGCLIAATARMRDAELLTSNVRHFPMLSDLRAAY' A
#
# COMPACT_ATOMS: atom_id res chain seq x y z
N MET A 1 21.00 25.77 3.76
CA MET A 1 21.28 24.33 3.95
C MET A 1 20.36 23.80 5.05
N ARG A 2 19.15 23.36 4.70
CA ARG A 2 18.17 22.75 5.62
C ARG A 2 17.56 21.56 4.89
N ALA A 3 17.98 20.34 5.25
CA ALA A 3 17.41 19.07 4.79
C ALA A 3 17.91 17.84 5.57
N THR A 4 19.03 17.94 6.31
CA THR A 4 19.70 16.76 6.88
C THR A 4 18.87 16.00 7.91
N GLY A 5 18.20 16.72 8.83
CA GLY A 5 17.44 16.07 9.90
C GLY A 5 16.15 15.37 9.44
N GLU A 6 15.47 15.88 8.41
CA GLU A 6 14.27 15.24 7.85
C GLU A 6 14.62 13.93 7.15
N VAL A 7 15.68 13.96 6.33
CA VAL A 7 16.18 12.76 5.63
C VAL A 7 16.58 11.70 6.64
N GLU A 8 17.33 12.06 7.68
CA GLU A 8 17.76 11.12 8.72
C GLU A 8 16.57 10.51 9.50
N ALA A 9 15.60 11.33 9.90
CA ALA A 9 14.41 10.86 10.60
C ALA A 9 13.58 9.89 9.72
N ARG A 10 13.49 10.18 8.42
CA ARG A 10 12.80 9.35 7.43
C ARG A 10 13.50 8.00 7.23
N GLU A 11 14.81 7.99 7.03
CA GLU A 11 15.56 6.74 6.88
C GLU A 11 15.47 5.87 8.15
N ARG A 12 15.52 6.49 9.34
CA ARG A 12 15.29 5.79 10.60
C ARG A 12 13.91 5.17 10.69
N PHE A 13 12.87 5.88 10.25
CA PHE A 13 11.50 5.38 10.24
C PHE A 13 11.33 4.19 9.29
N PHE A 14 11.83 4.29 8.05
CA PHE A 14 11.72 3.20 7.06
C PHE A 14 12.67 2.03 7.32
N GLY A 15 13.74 2.23 8.10
CA GLY A 15 14.63 1.15 8.52
C GLY A 15 14.08 0.26 9.64
N ALA A 16 12.99 0.65 10.32
CA ALA A 16 12.38 -0.14 11.37
C ALA A 16 11.57 -1.34 10.85
N PRO A 17 10.68 -1.22 9.85
CA PRO A 17 9.98 -2.36 9.26
C PRO A 17 10.82 -3.07 8.19
N ALA A 18 10.55 -4.36 7.98
CA ALA A 18 11.10 -5.09 6.84
C ALA A 18 10.44 -4.61 5.53
N GLY A 19 11.27 -4.15 4.58
CA GLY A 19 10.79 -3.81 3.24
C GLY A 19 10.34 -5.04 2.46
N VAL A 20 9.23 -4.91 1.71
CA VAL A 20 8.75 -5.96 0.80
C VAL A 20 8.97 -5.50 -0.64
N PRO A 21 9.74 -6.23 -1.46
CA PRO A 21 9.96 -5.84 -2.85
C PRO A 21 8.69 -6.02 -3.70
N VAL A 22 8.49 -5.10 -4.63
CA VAL A 22 7.47 -5.23 -5.68
C VAL A 22 8.05 -6.08 -6.82
N ASP A 23 7.81 -7.38 -6.75
CA ASP A 23 8.16 -8.30 -7.84
C ASP A 23 7.08 -8.36 -8.93
N VAL A 24 7.34 -9.13 -9.98
CA VAL A 24 6.41 -9.33 -11.10
C VAL A 24 5.07 -9.93 -10.63
N GLY A 25 5.08 -10.76 -9.58
CA GLY A 25 3.88 -11.34 -9.00
C GLY A 25 3.00 -10.26 -8.37
N VAL A 26 3.59 -9.41 -7.53
CA VAL A 26 2.93 -8.27 -6.89
C VAL A 26 2.38 -7.32 -7.95
N ALA A 27 3.18 -6.95 -8.95
CA ALA A 27 2.77 -6.04 -10.02
C ALA A 27 1.59 -6.60 -10.84
N ARG A 28 1.59 -7.90 -11.16
CA ARG A 28 0.47 -8.56 -11.88
C ARG A 28 -0.80 -8.60 -11.03
N ALA A 29 -0.68 -8.94 -9.75
CA ALA A 29 -1.80 -8.95 -8.82
C ALA A 29 -2.42 -7.56 -8.67
N ALA A 30 -1.59 -6.52 -8.50
CA ALA A 30 -2.02 -5.12 -8.45
C ALA A 30 -2.73 -4.69 -9.73
N GLY A 31 -2.18 -5.03 -10.90
CA GLY A 31 -2.84 -4.77 -12.18
C GLY A 31 -4.22 -5.47 -12.29
N GLY A 32 -4.36 -6.66 -11.72
CA GLY A 32 -5.66 -7.33 -11.60
C GLY A 32 -6.66 -6.58 -10.73
N LEU A 33 -6.21 -6.03 -9.60
CA LEU A 33 -7.05 -5.17 -8.73
C LEU A 33 -7.47 -3.91 -9.46
N ALA A 34 -6.52 -3.21 -10.08
CA ALA A 34 -6.78 -2.01 -10.87
C ALA A 34 -7.85 -2.25 -11.92
N ARG A 35 -7.71 -3.32 -12.73
CA ARG A 35 -8.69 -3.65 -13.78
C ARG A 35 -10.10 -3.90 -13.24
N ARG A 36 -10.22 -4.56 -12.09
CA ARG A 36 -11.53 -4.88 -11.49
C ARG A 36 -12.21 -3.68 -10.83
N HIS A 37 -11.44 -2.79 -10.21
CA HIS A 37 -12.01 -1.80 -9.28
C HIS A 37 -11.98 -0.35 -9.80
N ARG A 38 -11.06 0.02 -10.71
CA ARG A 38 -10.92 1.41 -11.18
C ARG A 38 -12.17 1.97 -11.84
N ALA A 39 -12.89 1.14 -12.59
CA ALA A 39 -14.12 1.56 -13.27
C ALA A 39 -15.20 2.02 -12.27
N ALA A 40 -15.23 1.41 -11.08
CA ALA A 40 -16.22 1.73 -10.04
C ALA A 40 -15.68 2.69 -8.97
N HIS A 41 -14.37 2.92 -8.90
CA HIS A 41 -13.72 3.68 -7.83
C HIS A 41 -12.59 4.54 -8.39
N THR A 42 -12.89 5.81 -8.68
CA THR A 42 -11.95 6.77 -9.27
C THR A 42 -10.77 7.14 -8.35
N GLY A 43 -10.89 6.88 -7.04
CA GLY A 43 -9.84 7.14 -6.05
C GLY A 43 -8.76 6.06 -5.92
N ILE A 44 -8.81 5.00 -6.75
CA ILE A 44 -7.80 3.93 -6.73
C ILE A 44 -6.64 4.29 -7.65
N ASP A 45 -5.45 4.44 -7.08
CA ASP A 45 -4.20 4.64 -7.80
C ASP A 45 -3.38 3.34 -7.91
N ASP A 46 -2.21 3.42 -8.55
CA ASP A 46 -1.30 2.26 -8.70
C ASP A 46 -0.69 1.86 -7.35
N ALA A 47 -0.34 2.84 -6.50
CA ALA A 47 0.29 2.59 -5.20
C ALA A 47 -0.67 1.83 -4.26
N GLY A 48 -1.93 2.24 -4.16
CA GLY A 48 -2.96 1.56 -3.39
C GLY A 48 -3.21 0.12 -3.88
N CYS A 49 -3.19 -0.10 -5.20
CA CYS A 49 -3.26 -1.45 -5.76
C CYS A 49 -2.04 -2.30 -5.39
N LEU A 50 -0.84 -1.75 -5.41
CA LEU A 50 0.39 -2.45 -5.03
C LEU A 50 0.40 -2.81 -3.54
N ILE A 51 -0.01 -1.88 -2.67
CA ILE A 51 -0.12 -2.11 -1.22
C ILE A 51 -1.15 -3.21 -0.95
N ALA A 52 -2.36 -3.13 -1.55
CA ALA A 52 -3.40 -4.15 -1.36
C ALA A 52 -3.00 -5.53 -1.91
N ALA A 53 -2.32 -5.58 -3.06
CA ALA A 53 -1.79 -6.82 -3.61
C ALA A 53 -0.71 -7.43 -2.70
N THR A 54 0.21 -6.61 -2.21
CA THR A 54 1.27 -7.04 -1.30
C THR A 54 0.69 -7.61 -0.01
N ALA A 55 -0.25 -6.91 0.62
CA ALA A 55 -0.93 -7.37 1.83
C ALA A 55 -1.60 -8.73 1.62
N ARG A 56 -2.34 -8.89 0.52
CA ARG A 56 -2.98 -10.18 0.18
C ARG A 56 -2.01 -11.32 -0.08
N MET A 57 -0.93 -11.05 -0.83
CA MET A 57 0.05 -12.08 -1.18
C MET A 57 0.93 -12.51 0.00
N ARG A 58 1.09 -11.63 1.00
CA ARG A 58 1.84 -11.90 2.22
C ARG A 58 0.96 -12.34 3.38
N ASP A 59 -0.36 -12.46 3.17
CA ASP A 59 -1.35 -12.71 4.22
C ASP A 59 -1.19 -11.75 5.42
N ALA A 60 -0.95 -10.47 5.10
CA ALA A 60 -0.69 -9.43 6.08
C ALA A 60 -1.93 -8.54 6.30
N GLU A 61 -2.15 -8.13 7.54
CA GLU A 61 -3.15 -7.13 7.89
C GLU A 61 -2.68 -5.73 7.45
N LEU A 62 -3.51 -5.04 6.66
CA LEU A 62 -3.20 -3.67 6.23
C LEU A 62 -3.65 -2.67 7.30
N LEU A 63 -2.70 -1.95 7.89
CA LEU A 63 -3.00 -0.82 8.77
C LEU A 63 -3.16 0.46 7.94
N THR A 64 -4.32 1.12 8.06
CA THR A 64 -4.58 2.41 7.41
C THR A 64 -5.52 3.28 8.22
N SER A 65 -5.40 4.60 8.08
CA SER A 65 -6.40 5.57 8.56
C SER A 65 -7.48 5.87 7.50
N ASN A 66 -7.26 5.49 6.24
CA ASN A 66 -8.18 5.76 5.13
C ASN A 66 -8.65 4.46 4.47
N VAL A 67 -9.64 3.81 5.09
CA VAL A 67 -10.24 2.58 4.56
C VAL A 67 -10.86 2.77 3.17
N ARG A 68 -11.35 3.97 2.85
CA ARG A 68 -11.99 4.27 1.55
C ARG A 68 -11.00 4.25 0.39
N HIS A 69 -9.70 4.39 0.65
CA HIS A 69 -8.67 4.24 -0.37
C HIS A 69 -8.47 2.78 -0.79
N PHE A 70 -8.93 1.82 0.02
CA PHE A 70 -8.76 0.40 -0.22
C PHE A 70 -10.09 -0.37 -0.37
N PRO A 71 -11.00 0.03 -1.28
CA PRO A 71 -12.31 -0.61 -1.42
C PRO A 71 -12.23 -2.07 -1.89
N MET A 72 -11.06 -2.52 -2.36
CA MET A 72 -10.83 -3.90 -2.74
C MET A 72 -10.62 -4.84 -1.54
N LEU A 73 -10.44 -4.34 -0.32
CA LEU A 73 -10.24 -5.13 0.90
C LEU A 73 -11.52 -5.06 1.77
N SER A 74 -12.30 -6.13 1.76
CA SER A 74 -13.67 -6.16 2.29
C SER A 74 -13.79 -6.00 3.81
N ASP A 75 -12.75 -6.41 4.56
CA ASP A 75 -12.77 -6.45 6.03
C ASP A 75 -11.82 -5.43 6.69
N LEU A 76 -11.41 -4.42 5.92
CA LEU A 76 -10.45 -3.43 6.37
C LEU A 76 -11.06 -2.48 7.41
N ARG A 77 -10.39 -2.34 8.55
CA ARG A 77 -10.75 -1.40 9.61
C ARG A 77 -9.70 -0.30 9.74
N ALA A 78 -10.13 0.87 10.21
CA ALA A 78 -9.19 1.93 10.55
C ALA A 78 -8.31 1.45 11.71
N ALA A 79 -7.00 1.67 11.59
CA ALA A 79 -6.03 1.19 12.57
C ALA A 79 -6.07 1.97 13.90
N TYR A 80 -6.62 3.20 13.89
CA TYR A 80 -6.65 4.13 15.01
C TYR A 80 -7.96 4.93 15.02
#